data_AF-A0A5E7G1V1-F1
#
_entry.id   AF-A0A5E7G1V1-F1
#
_cell.length_a   1.000
_cell.length_b   1.000
_cell.length_c   1.000
_cell.angle_alpha   90.00
_cell.angle_beta   90.00
_cell.angle_gamma   90.00
#
_symmetry.space_group_name_H-M   'P 1'
#
loop_
_entity.id
_entity.type
_entity.pdbx_description
1 polymer ?
#
loop_
_entity_poly.entity_id
_entity_poly.type
_entity_poly.pdbx_seq_one_letter_code
_entity_poly.pdbx_strand_id
1 'polypeptide(L)'
;MATNGVYVTREPIRLTGPSSNIELNGTLDLVGDRVDAKLLVTLPVTNNLPIAALIVGAPAIGGALFLIDKLIGDRVARFASVQYSVKGPWKDPKITFDKPF
;
A
#
# COMPACT_ATOMS: atom_id res chain seq x y z
N MET A 1 -20.31 5.27 -11.38
CA MET A 1 -21.55 6.08 -11.55
C MET A 1 -22.37 5.87 -10.30
N ALA A 2 -22.96 6.94 -9.76
CA ALA A 2 -23.85 6.82 -8.60
C ALA A 2 -25.27 6.51 -9.10
N THR A 3 -25.85 5.40 -8.64
CA THR A 3 -27.23 5.03 -8.91
C THR A 3 -27.94 4.89 -7.57
N ASN A 4 -29.00 5.67 -7.36
CA ASN A 4 -29.77 5.65 -6.10
C ASN A 4 -28.90 5.86 -4.84
N GLY A 5 -27.89 6.72 -4.93
CA GLY A 5 -26.96 7.00 -3.82
C GLY A 5 -25.90 5.92 -3.57
N VAL A 6 -25.87 4.85 -4.38
CA VAL A 6 -24.79 3.86 -4.39
C VAL A 6 -23.80 4.20 -5.49
N TYR A 7 -22.57 4.51 -5.11
CA TYR A 7 -21.45 4.71 -6.01
C TYR A 7 -20.58 3.46 -6.08
N VAL A 8 -20.38 2.95 -7.29
CA VAL A 8 -19.44 1.86 -7.57
C VAL A 8 -18.31 2.38 -8.43
N THR A 9 -17.08 2.11 -8.01
CA THR A 9 -15.87 2.41 -8.80
C THR A 9 -15.84 1.53 -10.05
N ARG A 10 -15.80 2.16 -11.23
CA ARG A 10 -15.54 1.45 -12.50
C ARG A 10 -14.05 1.36 -12.79
N GLU A 11 -13.32 2.38 -12.35
CA GLU A 11 -11.88 2.42 -12.27
C GLU A 11 -11.52 2.86 -10.84
N PRO A 12 -10.35 2.47 -10.32
CA PRO A 12 -9.91 2.90 -9.00
C PRO A 12 -9.84 4.42 -8.92
N ILE A 13 -10.28 4.97 -7.80
CA ILE A 13 -10.04 6.38 -7.47
C ILE A 13 -8.57 6.49 -7.06
N ARG A 14 -7.82 7.33 -7.77
CA ARG A 14 -6.38 7.50 -7.57
C ARG A 14 -6.06 8.85 -6.94
N LEU A 15 -5.19 8.83 -5.94
CA LEU A 15 -4.59 10.01 -5.35
C LEU A 15 -3.06 9.84 -5.41
N THR A 16 -2.39 10.74 -6.12
CA THR A 16 -0.93 10.76 -6.25
C THR A 16 -0.35 11.88 -5.41
N GLY A 17 0.63 11.54 -4.57
CA GLY A 17 1.34 12.48 -3.72
C GLY A 17 2.86 12.27 -3.77
N PRO A 18 3.65 13.21 -3.21
CA PRO A 18 5.10 13.13 -3.22
C PRO A 18 5.66 11.98 -2.36
N SER A 19 4.91 11.55 -1.34
CA SER A 19 5.32 10.53 -0.38
C SER A 19 4.56 9.21 -0.51
N SER A 20 3.48 9.17 -1.28
CA SER A 20 2.65 7.98 -1.46
C SER A 20 1.68 8.12 -2.63
N ASN A 21 1.34 6.97 -3.22
CA ASN A 21 0.19 6.82 -4.09
C ASN A 21 -0.87 6.00 -3.38
N ILE A 22 -2.13 6.40 -3.56
CA ILE A 22 -3.28 5.74 -2.96
C ILE A 22 -4.26 5.38 -4.07
N GLU A 23 -4.72 4.14 -4.08
CA GLU A 23 -5.83 3.70 -4.93
C GLU A 23 -6.96 3.16 -4.06
N LEU A 24 -8.20 3.57 -4.35
CA LEU A 24 -9.39 3.09 -3.67
C LEU A 24 -10.36 2.47 -4.69
N ASN A 25 -10.78 1.25 -4.42
CA ASN A 25 -11.69 0.49 -5.28
C ASN A 25 -12.77 -0.20 -4.43
N GLY A 26 -14.05 0.02 -4.75
CA GLY A 26 -15.17 -0.59 -4.02
C GLY A 26 -16.50 0.11 -4.24
N THR A 27 -17.36 -0.03 -3.23
CA THR A 27 -18.72 0.52 -3.23
C THR A 27 -18.90 1.46 -2.04
N LEU A 28 -19.52 2.61 -2.31
CA LEU A 28 -19.98 3.58 -1.32
C LEU A 28 -21.49 3.71 -1.43
N ASP A 29 -22.21 3.24 -0.42
CA ASP A 29 -23.65 3.40 -0.29
C ASP A 29 -23.94 4.56 0.69
N LEU A 30 -24.29 5.72 0.13
CA LEU A 30 -24.61 6.91 0.91
C LEU A 30 -25.98 6.82 1.59
N VAL A 31 -26.90 6.01 1.05
CA VAL A 31 -28.25 5.84 1.61
C VAL A 31 -28.21 4.86 2.79
N GLY A 32 -27.49 3.76 2.62
CA GLY A 32 -27.27 2.74 3.64
C GLY A 32 -26.22 3.10 4.70
N ASP A 33 -25.55 4.25 4.56
CA ASP A 33 -24.40 4.66 5.38
C ASP A 33 -23.32 3.57 5.45
N ARG A 34 -22.86 3.06 4.30
CA ARG A 34 -21.83 2.02 4.27
C ARG A 34 -20.79 2.22 3.18
N VAL A 35 -19.56 1.83 3.51
CA VAL A 35 -18.48 1.61 2.56
C VAL A 35 -18.01 0.16 2.61
N ASP A 36 -17.68 -0.41 1.46
CA ASP A 36 -16.90 -1.63 1.33
C ASP A 36 -15.90 -1.43 0.18
N ALA A 37 -14.64 -1.17 0.55
CA ALA A 37 -13.59 -0.85 -0.40
C ALA A 37 -12.25 -1.46 0.00
N LYS A 38 -11.39 -1.64 -1.02
CA LYS A 38 -9.97 -1.92 -0.88
C LYS A 38 -9.18 -0.64 -1.10
N LEU A 39 -8.26 -0.38 -0.19
CA LEU A 39 -7.36 0.76 -0.20
C LEU A 39 -5.94 0.24 -0.39
N LEU A 40 -5.36 0.49 -1.56
CA LEU A 40 -3.97 0.18 -1.87
C LEU A 40 -3.11 1.42 -1.60
N VAL A 41 -2.13 1.28 -0.71
CA VAL A 41 -1.16 2.34 -0.41
C VAL A 41 0.19 1.91 -0.93
N THR A 42 0.72 2.68 -1.87
CA THR A 42 2.03 2.45 -2.48
C THR A 42 3.00 3.54 -2.03
N LEU A 43 4.07 3.13 -1.36
CA LEU A 43 5.12 4.03 -0.90
C LEU A 43 6.32 3.95 -1.84
N PRO A 44 6.92 5.09 -2.23
CA PRO A 44 8.22 5.10 -2.86
C PRO A 44 9.24 4.65 -1.82
N VAL A 45 9.84 3.49 -2.05
CA VAL A 45 10.97 3.02 -1.25
C VAL A 45 12.19 3.70 -1.84
N THR A 46 12.53 4.87 -1.30
CA THR A 46 13.87 5.43 -1.49
C THR A 46 14.84 4.37 -1.01
N ASN A 47 15.81 3.97 -1.82
CA ASN A 47 16.72 2.88 -1.50
C ASN A 47 17.58 3.25 -0.27
N ASN A 48 17.04 3.03 0.91
CA ASN A 48 17.77 2.99 2.16
C ASN A 48 17.69 1.55 2.66
N LEU A 49 18.87 0.92 2.59
CA LEU A 49 19.33 -0.33 3.18
C LEU A 49 18.53 -0.94 4.38
N PRO A 50 17.94 -0.19 5.33
CA PRO A 50 17.19 -0.70 6.49
C PRO A 50 16.25 -1.90 6.33
N ILE A 51 15.43 -2.02 5.26
CA ILE A 51 14.46 -3.13 5.16
C ILE A 51 15.16 -4.47 4.87
N ALA A 52 16.28 -4.46 4.13
CA ALA A 52 17.02 -5.68 3.82
C ALA A 52 17.61 -6.34 5.07
N ALA A 53 18.00 -5.54 6.07
CA ALA A 53 18.54 -6.03 7.33
C ALA A 53 17.50 -6.76 8.21
N LEU A 54 16.21 -6.39 8.11
CA LEU A 54 15.13 -6.99 8.91
C LEU A 54 14.81 -8.44 8.49
N ILE A 55 15.15 -8.85 7.27
CA ILE A 55 14.90 -10.22 6.76
C ILE A 55 16.04 -11.19 7.14
N VAL A 56 17.24 -10.69 7.45
CA VAL A 56 18.42 -11.56 7.56
C VAL A 56 18.42 -12.43 8.81
N GLY A 57 17.81 -12.02 9.92
CA GLY A 57 17.56 -12.90 11.10
C GLY A 57 18.77 -13.72 11.61
N ALA A 58 20.01 -13.37 11.23
CA ALA A 58 21.16 -14.26 11.35
C ALA A 58 22.39 -13.48 11.83
N PRO A 59 23.20 -14.08 12.73
CA PRO A 59 24.46 -13.49 13.18
C PRO A 59 25.42 -13.35 11.99
N ALA A 60 25.90 -12.12 11.77
CA ALA A 60 26.72 -11.76 10.63
C ALA A 60 28.10 -12.44 10.67
N ILE A 61 28.42 -13.26 9.66
CA ILE A 61 29.79 -13.73 9.41
C ILE A 61 30.34 -12.99 8.18
N GLY A 62 30.97 -11.85 8.45
CA GLY A 62 32.27 -11.44 7.91
C GLY A 62 32.51 -11.13 6.43
N GLY A 63 31.67 -11.52 5.47
CA GLY A 63 32.04 -11.37 4.03
C GLY A 63 30.95 -10.83 3.09
N ALA A 64 29.68 -10.97 3.45
CA ALA A 64 28.57 -10.68 2.53
C ALA A 64 28.19 -9.19 2.42
N LEU A 65 28.60 -8.35 3.38
CA LEU A 65 28.30 -6.91 3.36
C LEU A 65 29.06 -6.14 2.26
N PHE A 66 30.19 -6.67 1.78
CA PHE A 66 31.06 -5.97 0.82
C PHE A 66 30.57 -6.06 -0.64
N LEU A 67 29.63 -6.96 -0.95
CA LEU A 67 29.09 -7.13 -2.31
C LEU A 67 27.81 -6.31 -2.57
N ILE A 68 27.30 -5.60 -1.56
CA ILE A 68 26.14 -4.72 -1.70
C ILE A 68 26.50 -3.49 -2.54
N ASP A 69 27.73 -2.98 -2.40
CA ASP A 69 28.21 -1.75 -3.05
C ASP A 69 28.10 -1.77 -4.58
N LYS A 70 28.13 -2.96 -5.20
CA LYS A 70 28.07 -3.12 -6.67
C LYS A 70 26.67 -3.30 -7.24
N LEU A 71 25.65 -3.51 -6.40
CA LEU A 71 24.22 -3.55 -6.78
C LEU A 71 23.52 -2.19 -6.64
N ILE A 72 24.23 -1.18 -6.12
CA ILE A 72 23.78 0.22 -5.94
C ILE A 72 23.75 0.99 -7.28
N GLY A 73 24.28 0.40 -8.35
CA GLY A 73 24.24 0.96 -9.70
C GLY A 73 22.92 0.66 -10.41
N ASP A 74 21.84 1.27 -9.92
CA ASP A 74 20.69 1.73 -10.72
C ASP A 74 19.65 2.27 -9.74
N ARG A 75 19.46 3.60 -9.74
CA ARG A 75 18.46 4.29 -8.91
C ARG A 75 17.05 4.05 -9.45
N VAL A 76 16.60 2.80 -9.49
CA VAL A 76 15.21 2.46 -9.75
C VAL A 76 14.44 2.66 -8.45
N ALA A 77 13.47 3.57 -8.47
CA ALA A 77 12.51 3.69 -7.37
C ALA A 77 11.77 2.35 -7.23
N ARG A 78 11.97 1.66 -6.11
CA ARG A 78 11.20 0.46 -5.77
C ARG A 78 9.93 0.92 -5.05
N PHE A 79 8.83 0.22 -5.26
CA PHE A 79 7.56 0.53 -4.63
C PHE A 79 7.17 -0.59 -3.67
N ALA A 80 6.87 -0.24 -2.42
CA ALA A 80 6.23 -1.15 -1.47
C ALA A 80 4.74 -0.84 -1.48
N SER A 81 3.90 -1.87 -1.64
CA SER A 81 2.45 -1.71 -1.63
C SER A 81 1.82 -2.51 -0.50
N VAL A 82 0.87 -1.88 0.19
CA VAL A 82 0.14 -2.45 1.32
C VAL A 82 -1.35 -2.29 1.03
N GLN A 83 -2.11 -3.39 1.14
CA GLN A 83 -3.56 -3.37 0.94
C GLN A 83 -4.30 -3.36 2.28
N TYR A 84 -5.30 -2.50 2.38
CA TYR A 84 -6.22 -2.42 3.51
C TYR A 84 -7.66 -2.65 3.04
N SER A 85 -8.47 -3.24 3.91
CA SER A 85 -9.92 -3.28 3.77
C SER A 85 -10.55 -2.14 4.56
N VAL A 86 -11.46 -1.40 3.92
CA VAL A 86 -12.20 -0.28 4.50
C VAL A 86 -13.68 -0.67 4.50
N LYS A 87 -14.25 -0.95 5.68
CA LYS A 87 -15.64 -1.43 5.80
C LYS A 87 -16.37 -0.80 6.97
N GLY A 88 -17.67 -0.56 6.81
CA GLY A 88 -18.54 -0.06 7.89
C GLY A 88 -19.21 1.28 7.55
N PRO A 89 -19.65 2.06 8.55
CA PRO A 89 -20.20 3.40 8.35
C PRO A 89 -19.25 4.27 7.53
N TRP A 90 -19.72 5.02 6.51
CA TRP A 90 -18.78 5.75 5.65
C TRP A 90 -18.11 6.93 6.36
N LYS A 91 -18.74 7.44 7.42
CA LYS A 91 -18.19 8.51 8.28
C LYS A 91 -17.17 8.01 9.30
N ASP A 92 -17.23 6.74 9.68
CA ASP A 92 -16.31 6.11 10.63
C ASP A 92 -16.08 4.63 10.24
N PRO A 93 -15.40 4.37 9.11
CA PRO A 93 -15.20 3.01 8.65
C PRO A 93 -14.06 2.35 9.41
N LYS A 94 -14.18 1.04 9.64
CA LYS A 94 -13.08 0.25 10.16
C LYS A 94 -12.08 -0.03 9.03
N ILE A 95 -10.82 0.30 9.28
CA ILE A 95 -9.71 0.03 8.37
C ILE A 95 -8.87 -1.11 8.94
N THR A 96 -8.69 -2.19 8.17
CA THR A 96 -7.93 -3.37 8.59
C THR A 96 -6.91 -3.76 7.53
N PHE A 97 -5.70 -4.13 7.96
CA PHE A 97 -4.67 -4.63 7.05
C PHE A 97 -5.06 -6.01 6.50
N ASP A 98 -5.02 -6.16 5.17
CA ASP A 98 -5.12 -7.48 4.52
C ASP A 98 -3.73 -8.13 4.60
N LYS A 99 -3.54 -9.04 5.55
CA LYS A 99 -2.26 -9.74 5.70
C LYS A 99 -2.03 -10.67 4.50
N PRO A 100 -0.92 -10.53 3.74
CA PRO A 100 -0.54 -11.54 2.76
C PRO A 100 -0.23 -12.84 3.51
N PHE A 101 -0.79 -13.94 3.00
CA PHE A 101 -0.67 -15.30 3.54
C PHE A 101 0.79 -15.78 3.60
#